data_AF-A0AAU9E3C7-F1
#
_entry.id   AF-A0AAU9E3C7-F1
#
_cell.length_a   1.000
_cell.length_b   1.000
_cell.length_c   1.000
_cell.angle_alpha   90.00
_cell.angle_beta   90.00
_cell.angle_gamma   90.00
#
_symmetry.space_group_name_H-M   'P 1'
#
loop_
_entity.id
_entity.type
_entity.pdbx_description
1 polymer ?
#
loop_
_entity_poly.entity_id
_entity_poly.type
_entity_poly.pdbx_seq_one_letter_code
_entity_poly.pdbx_strand_id
1 'polypeptide(L)'
;MKRIIGLTFLILSLVLVMGLPAFADSNDSLIQSVIDDVNKANVKISEKIDHAKNDANKEIEKYNNKIQKDELSSDEISKLNEKLNSKIDKIIDKLIKDTDEISAKTIKKAARKGVQVNCELIKVEIGGREVLVDPLIVVAF
;
A
#
# COMPACT_ATOMS: atom_id res chain seq x y z
N MET A 1 -65.76 -0.41 -37.88
CA MET A 1 -66.32 0.10 -36.61
C MET A 1 -66.39 -1.05 -35.61
N LYS A 2 -65.91 -0.80 -34.38
CA LYS A 2 -66.15 -1.55 -33.13
C LYS A 2 -65.19 -2.73 -32.80
N ARG A 3 -64.15 -2.35 -32.03
CA ARG A 3 -63.80 -2.87 -30.69
C ARG A 3 -63.69 -4.40 -30.53
N ILE A 4 -62.46 -4.92 -30.45
CA ILE A 4 -62.04 -5.88 -29.41
C ILE A 4 -60.56 -5.59 -29.08
N ILE A 5 -60.35 -4.65 -28.15
CA ILE A 5 -59.13 -4.57 -27.34
C ILE A 5 -59.41 -5.47 -26.15
N GLY A 6 -58.57 -6.49 -25.92
CA GLY A 6 -58.64 -7.32 -24.73
C GLY A 6 -58.41 -8.79 -24.98
N LEU A 7 -57.17 -9.18 -25.27
CA LEU A 7 -56.65 -10.49 -24.89
C LEU A 7 -55.12 -10.47 -24.82
N THR A 8 -54.58 -9.43 -24.21
CA THR A 8 -53.28 -9.51 -23.50
C THR A 8 -53.52 -10.30 -22.22
N PHE A 9 -52.60 -11.21 -21.89
CA PHE A 9 -52.61 -12.20 -20.82
C PHE A 9 -53.06 -13.59 -21.26
N LEU A 10 -52.19 -14.57 -20.94
CA LEU A 10 -52.37 -16.01 -21.12
C LEU A 10 -51.91 -16.53 -22.48
N ILE A 11 -50.61 -16.81 -22.61
CA ILE A 11 -49.99 -17.98 -23.28
C ILE A 11 -48.49 -17.64 -23.33
N LEU A 12 -47.69 -18.09 -22.37
CA LEU A 12 -47.08 -19.42 -22.29
C LEU A 12 -45.63 -19.34 -22.78
N SER A 13 -44.73 -19.57 -21.83
CA SER A 13 -43.46 -20.29 -22.04
C SER A 13 -42.53 -19.79 -23.15
N LEU A 14 -41.59 -18.92 -22.79
CA LEU A 14 -40.20 -19.37 -22.77
C LEU A 14 -39.41 -18.45 -21.85
N VAL A 15 -39.37 -18.84 -20.58
CA VAL A 15 -38.43 -18.30 -19.61
C VAL A 15 -37.03 -18.69 -20.10
N LEU A 16 -36.35 -17.77 -20.78
CA LEU A 16 -34.93 -17.87 -21.05
C LEU A 16 -34.17 -17.50 -19.77
N VAL A 17 -34.32 -18.31 -18.72
CA VAL A 17 -33.36 -18.30 -17.61
C VAL A 17 -32.19 -19.14 -18.10
N MET A 18 -31.33 -18.48 -18.86
CA MET A 18 -29.94 -18.89 -18.95
C MET A 18 -29.41 -18.81 -17.52
N GLY A 19 -29.32 -19.97 -16.86
CA GLY A 19 -28.64 -20.11 -15.59
C GLY A 19 -27.19 -19.69 -15.77
N LEU A 20 -26.92 -18.40 -15.53
CA LEU A 20 -25.59 -17.96 -15.14
C LEU A 20 -25.35 -18.58 -13.76
N PRO A 21 -24.21 -19.25 -13.52
CA PRO A 21 -24.00 -19.90 -12.25
C PRO A 21 -23.97 -18.82 -11.18
N ALA A 22 -24.74 -19.04 -10.12
CA ALA A 22 -24.62 -18.28 -8.88
C ALA A 22 -23.26 -18.61 -8.24
N PHE A 23 -22.20 -17.95 -8.70
CA PHE A 23 -20.87 -17.98 -8.09
C PHE A 23 -20.79 -16.92 -6.98
N ALA A 24 -21.55 -17.08 -5.90
CA ALA A 24 -21.51 -16.12 -4.78
C ALA A 24 -20.68 -16.61 -3.59
N ASP A 25 -20.60 -17.93 -3.34
CA ASP A 25 -20.06 -18.44 -2.07
C ASP A 25 -18.54 -18.65 -2.08
N SER A 26 -17.95 -19.08 -3.20
CA SER A 26 -16.51 -19.30 -3.31
C SER A 26 -15.71 -18.00 -3.46
N ASN A 27 -16.29 -16.99 -4.12
CA ASN A 27 -15.59 -15.73 -4.42
C ASN A 27 -15.41 -14.87 -3.16
N ASP A 28 -16.39 -14.83 -2.26
CA ASP A 28 -16.30 -14.03 -1.04
C ASP A 28 -15.14 -14.46 -0.14
N SER A 29 -14.93 -15.77 0.05
CA SER A 29 -13.81 -16.28 0.86
C SER A 29 -12.43 -15.95 0.27
N LEU A 30 -12.32 -15.97 -1.06
CA LEU A 30 -11.09 -15.63 -1.78
C LEU A 30 -10.80 -14.13 -1.69
N ILE A 31 -11.81 -13.29 -1.87
CA ILE A 31 -11.70 -11.83 -1.78
C ILE A 31 -11.28 -11.44 -0.36
N GLN A 32 -11.91 -12.02 0.67
CA GLN A 32 -11.52 -11.79 2.07
C GLN A 32 -10.05 -12.18 2.32
N SER A 33 -9.60 -13.31 1.79
CA SER A 33 -8.18 -13.70 1.90
C SER A 33 -7.24 -12.68 1.25
N VAL A 34 -7.62 -12.03 0.14
CA VAL A 34 -6.81 -10.98 -0.49
C VAL A 34 -6.82 -9.71 0.36
N ILE A 35 -7.97 -9.33 0.92
CA ILE A 35 -8.08 -8.19 1.83
C ILE A 35 -7.17 -8.39 3.05
N ASP A 36 -7.15 -9.58 3.63
CA ASP A 36 -6.26 -9.92 4.74
C ASP A 36 -4.78 -9.82 4.36
N ASP A 37 -4.41 -10.34 3.18
CA ASP A 37 -3.05 -10.25 2.65
C ASP A 37 -2.61 -8.78 2.47
N VAL A 38 -3.51 -7.92 1.94
CA VAL A 38 -3.29 -6.47 1.76
C VAL A 38 -3.16 -5.76 3.11
N ASN A 39 -4.08 -6.00 4.05
CA ASN A 39 -4.03 -5.42 5.38
C ASN A 39 -2.72 -5.77 6.10
N LYS A 40 -2.31 -7.04 6.03
CA LYS A 40 -1.05 -7.51 6.60
C LYS A 40 0.17 -6.86 5.94
N ALA A 41 0.13 -6.63 4.62
CA ALA A 41 1.18 -5.90 3.92
C ALA A 41 1.25 -4.44 4.39
N ASN A 42 0.10 -3.77 4.53
CA ASN A 42 0.02 -2.38 4.99
C ASN A 42 0.53 -2.22 6.42
N VAL A 43 0.23 -3.17 7.33
CA VAL A 43 0.80 -3.17 8.69
C VAL A 43 2.33 -3.24 8.63
N LYS A 44 2.89 -4.13 7.82
CA LYS A 44 4.35 -4.24 7.67
C LYS A 44 4.98 -2.98 7.08
N ILE A 45 4.31 -2.34 6.12
CA ILE A 45 4.76 -1.06 5.55
C ILE A 45 4.78 0.02 6.64
N SER A 46 3.73 0.09 7.47
CA SER A 46 3.69 1.01 8.62
C SER A 46 4.83 0.75 9.60
N GLU A 47 5.06 -0.51 9.97
CA GLU A 47 6.19 -0.89 10.85
C GLU A 47 7.53 -0.46 10.25
N LYS A 48 7.72 -0.62 8.94
CA LYS A 48 8.95 -0.18 8.24
C LYS A 48 9.13 1.33 8.29
N ILE A 49 8.05 2.10 8.09
CA ILE A 49 8.07 3.56 8.23
C ILE A 49 8.50 3.95 9.65
N ASP A 50 7.90 3.34 10.68
CA ASP A 50 8.23 3.65 12.08
C ASP A 50 9.66 3.28 12.44
N HIS A 51 10.16 2.15 11.92
CA HIS A 51 11.57 1.79 12.05
C HIS A 51 12.49 2.82 11.40
N ALA A 52 12.18 3.27 10.17
CA ALA A 52 12.97 4.28 9.48
C ALA A 52 12.98 5.62 10.23
N LYS A 53 11.83 6.06 10.76
CA LYS A 53 11.74 7.26 11.60
C LYS A 53 12.62 7.15 12.84
N ASN A 54 12.53 6.03 13.54
CA ASN A 54 13.31 5.79 14.75
C ASN A 54 14.82 5.75 14.47
N ASP A 55 15.23 5.11 13.38
CA ASP A 55 16.64 5.04 13.00
C ASP A 55 17.17 6.41 12.56
N ALA A 56 16.38 7.20 11.82
CA ALA A 56 16.72 8.57 11.46
C ALA A 56 16.89 9.46 12.70
N ASN A 57 15.95 9.39 13.64
CA ASN A 57 15.99 10.14 14.89
C ASN A 57 17.24 9.80 15.72
N LYS A 58 17.62 8.53 15.80
CA LYS A 58 18.86 8.10 16.49
C LYS A 58 20.11 8.68 15.84
N GLU A 59 20.16 8.78 14.52
CA GLU A 59 21.31 9.36 13.83
C GLU A 59 21.40 10.88 14.02
N ILE A 60 20.25 11.57 14.01
CA ILE A 60 20.16 12.99 14.34
C ILE A 60 20.59 13.25 15.80
N GLU A 61 20.15 12.42 16.74
CA GLU A 61 20.52 12.54 18.15
C GLU A 61 22.03 12.34 18.35
N LYS A 62 22.63 11.34 17.70
CA LYS A 62 24.09 11.14 17.72
C LYS A 62 24.84 12.35 17.17
N TYR A 63 24.35 12.94 16.09
CA TYR A 63 24.92 14.14 15.50
C TYR A 63 24.84 15.34 16.48
N ASN A 64 23.67 15.60 17.06
CA ASN A 64 23.46 16.70 18.01
C ASN A 64 24.33 16.54 19.25
N ASN A 65 24.39 15.32 19.81
CA ASN A 65 25.25 15.01 20.95
C ASN A 65 26.73 15.24 20.66
N LYS A 66 27.17 14.99 19.43
CA LYS A 66 28.56 15.19 19.02
C LYS A 66 28.90 16.67 18.93
N ILE A 67 28.02 17.47 18.33
CA ILE A 67 28.23 18.93 18.22
C ILE A 67 28.15 19.63 19.57
N GLN A 68 27.32 19.16 20.50
CA GLN A 68 27.22 19.76 21.83
C GLN A 68 28.40 19.46 22.74
N LYS A 69 29.07 18.31 22.55
CA LYS A 69 30.15 17.85 23.45
C LYS A 69 31.54 18.23 22.96
N ASP A 70 31.72 18.28 21.65
CA ASP A 70 33.04 18.46 21.05
C ASP A 70 33.18 19.91 20.55
N GLU A 71 34.29 20.57 20.85
CA GLU A 71 34.66 21.83 20.19
C GLU A 71 35.14 21.51 18.76
N LEU A 72 34.19 21.47 17.83
CA LEU A 72 34.45 21.10 16.44
C LEU A 72 34.74 22.32 15.58
N SER A 73 35.72 22.18 14.70
CA SER A 73 35.96 23.16 13.63
C SER A 73 34.83 23.16 12.60
N SER A 74 34.75 24.22 11.79
CA SER A 74 33.76 24.33 10.71
C SER A 74 33.86 23.17 9.70
N ASP A 75 35.08 22.74 9.37
CA ASP A 75 35.32 21.62 8.45
C ASP A 75 34.83 20.27 9.01
N GLU A 76 34.97 20.05 10.32
CA GLU A 76 34.49 18.83 10.98
C GLU A 76 32.97 18.79 11.05
N ILE A 77 32.33 19.93 11.32
CA ILE A 77 30.87 20.08 11.26
C ILE A 77 30.36 19.77 9.86
N SER A 78 31.03 20.28 8.82
CA SER A 78 30.68 19.99 7.42
C SER A 78 30.73 18.48 7.12
N LYS A 79 31.81 17.81 7.50
CA LYS A 79 31.95 16.34 7.32
C LYS A 79 30.91 15.55 8.11
N LEU A 80 30.53 16.03 9.30
CA LEU A 80 29.47 15.41 10.10
C LEU A 80 28.09 15.57 9.44
N ASN A 81 27.81 16.74 8.84
CA ASN A 81 26.58 16.98 8.07
C ASN A 81 26.48 16.02 6.87
N GLU A 82 27.54 15.92 6.07
CA GLU A 82 27.59 14.98 4.94
C GLU A 82 27.37 13.54 5.40
N LYS A 83 27.99 13.15 6.50
CA LYS A 83 27.84 11.81 7.08
C LYS A 83 26.41 11.56 7.58
N LEU A 84 25.79 12.53 8.25
CA LEU A 84 24.40 12.44 8.69
C LEU A 84 23.48 12.27 7.48
N ASN A 85 23.60 13.15 6.49
CA ASN A 85 22.81 13.10 5.27
C ASN A 85 22.93 11.75 4.57
N SER A 86 24.14 11.24 4.36
CA SER A 86 24.36 9.93 3.75
C SER A 86 23.72 8.77 4.53
N LYS A 87 23.63 8.87 5.86
CA LYS A 87 22.95 7.85 6.66
C LYS A 87 21.43 7.94 6.53
N ILE A 88 20.88 9.15 6.54
CA ILE A 88 19.44 9.36 6.30
C ILE A 88 19.05 8.85 4.92
N ASP A 89 19.87 9.14 3.88
CA ASP A 89 19.66 8.62 2.52
C ASP A 89 19.57 7.10 2.51
N LYS A 90 20.53 6.40 3.14
CA LYS A 90 20.52 4.93 3.22
C LYS A 90 19.31 4.37 3.95
N ILE A 91 18.81 5.07 4.98
CA ILE A 91 17.60 4.68 5.70
C ILE A 91 16.39 4.80 4.78
N ILE A 92 16.29 5.89 4.03
CA ILE A 92 15.20 6.15 3.07
C ILE A 92 15.25 5.14 1.91
N ASP A 93 16.42 4.92 1.31
CA ASP A 93 16.60 3.96 0.21
C ASP A 93 16.18 2.54 0.63
N LYS A 94 16.54 2.16 1.86
CA LYS A 94 16.15 0.88 2.44
C LYS A 94 14.64 0.81 2.68
N LEU A 95 14.04 1.88 3.19
CA LEU A 95 12.58 1.95 3.40
C LEU A 95 11.85 1.74 2.08
N ILE A 96 12.17 2.54 1.05
CA ILE A 96 11.56 2.47 -0.27
C ILE A 96 11.70 1.06 -0.85
N LYS A 97 12.93 0.53 -0.86
CA LYS A 97 13.16 -0.83 -1.37
C LYS A 97 12.32 -1.88 -0.64
N ASP A 98 12.30 -1.85 0.69
CA ASP A 98 11.54 -2.81 1.49
C ASP A 98 10.03 -2.70 1.22
N THR A 99 9.51 -1.48 1.07
CA THR A 99 8.08 -1.24 0.82
C THR A 99 7.67 -1.62 -0.60
N ASP A 100 8.47 -1.27 -1.61
CA ASP A 100 8.26 -1.67 -3.01
C ASP A 100 8.23 -3.19 -3.15
N GLU A 101 9.15 -3.87 -2.47
CA GLU A 101 9.20 -5.34 -2.47
C GLU A 101 7.96 -5.96 -1.80
N ILE A 102 7.47 -5.38 -0.70
CA ILE A 102 6.24 -5.84 -0.04
C ILE A 102 5.05 -5.64 -0.98
N SER A 103 4.94 -4.46 -1.58
CA SER A 103 3.85 -4.08 -2.47
C SER A 103 3.82 -4.94 -3.73
N ALA A 104 4.94 -5.09 -4.41
CA ALA A 104 5.06 -5.95 -5.59
C ALA A 104 4.71 -7.42 -5.29
N LYS A 105 5.16 -7.96 -4.14
CA LYS A 105 4.84 -9.34 -3.74
C LYS A 105 3.34 -9.51 -3.48
N THR A 106 2.69 -8.54 -2.85
CA THR A 106 1.26 -8.61 -2.52
C THR A 106 0.39 -8.45 -3.76
N ILE A 107 0.70 -7.48 -4.64
CA ILE A 107 0.02 -7.28 -5.93
C ILE A 107 0.11 -8.56 -6.78
N LYS A 108 1.29 -9.18 -6.87
CA LYS A 108 1.48 -10.44 -7.60
C LYS A 108 0.65 -11.59 -7.01
N LYS A 109 0.48 -11.65 -5.69
CA LYS A 109 -0.36 -12.66 -5.04
C LYS A 109 -1.84 -12.44 -5.30
N ALA A 110 -2.30 -11.18 -5.22
CA ALA A 110 -3.69 -10.82 -5.51
C ALA A 110 -4.05 -11.11 -6.98
N ALA A 111 -3.19 -10.74 -7.92
CA ALA A 111 -3.39 -11.00 -9.34
C ALA A 111 -3.53 -12.49 -9.68
N ARG A 112 -2.80 -13.38 -8.99
CA ARG A 112 -2.95 -14.84 -9.13
C ARG A 112 -4.31 -15.36 -8.65
N LYS A 113 -4.95 -14.63 -7.76
CA LYS A 113 -6.30 -14.90 -7.25
C LYS A 113 -7.38 -14.18 -8.08
N GLY A 114 -7.01 -13.46 -9.15
CA GLY A 114 -7.94 -12.71 -10.00
C GLY A 114 -8.40 -11.37 -9.42
N VAL A 115 -7.82 -10.92 -8.30
CA VAL A 115 -8.17 -9.66 -7.64
C VAL A 115 -7.14 -8.58 -8.00
N GLN A 116 -7.62 -7.38 -8.35
CA GLN A 116 -6.75 -6.26 -8.66
C GLN A 116 -6.47 -5.42 -7.41
N VAL A 117 -5.19 -5.19 -7.14
CA VAL A 117 -4.68 -4.36 -6.04
C VAL A 117 -3.79 -3.28 -6.64
N ASN A 118 -4.00 -2.04 -6.22
CA ASN A 118 -3.20 -0.89 -6.63
C ASN A 118 -2.38 -0.34 -5.46
N CYS A 119 -1.34 0.40 -5.81
CA CYS A 119 -0.53 1.16 -4.87
C CYS A 119 -0.95 2.64 -4.92
N GLU A 120 -1.22 3.24 -3.76
CA GLU A 120 -1.57 4.66 -3.63
C GLU A 120 -0.53 5.37 -2.76
N LEU A 121 0.35 6.15 -3.37
CA LEU A 121 1.49 6.75 -2.67
C LEU A 121 1.05 7.71 -1.55
N ILE A 122 1.59 7.52 -0.35
CA ILE A 122 1.45 8.46 0.76
C ILE A 122 2.77 9.16 1.05
N LYS A 123 2.69 10.41 1.51
CA LYS A 123 3.84 11.16 1.99
C LYS A 123 4.10 10.88 3.47
N VAL A 124 5.35 10.57 3.80
CA VAL A 124 5.82 10.42 5.18
C VAL A 124 7.10 11.23 5.38
N GLU A 125 7.27 11.80 6.57
CA GLU A 125 8.48 12.53 6.92
C GLU A 125 9.49 11.61 7.62
N ILE A 126 10.71 11.52 7.08
CA ILE A 126 11.83 10.76 7.63
C ILE A 126 13.06 11.67 7.76
N GLY A 127 13.48 11.95 8.99
CA GLY A 127 14.67 12.77 9.25
C GLY A 127 14.64 14.16 8.60
N GLY A 128 13.47 14.81 8.58
CA GLY A 128 13.26 16.13 7.96
C GLY A 128 13.08 16.11 6.44
N ARG A 129 12.86 14.94 5.83
CA ARG A 129 12.65 14.78 4.39
C ARG A 129 11.29 14.16 4.09
N GLU A 130 10.60 14.67 3.07
CA GLU A 130 9.39 14.02 2.55
C GLU A 130 9.78 12.81 1.68
N VAL A 131 9.20 11.65 2.00
CA VAL A 131 9.40 10.38 1.30
C VAL A 131 8.03 9.85 0.88
N LEU A 132 7.93 9.36 -0.36
CA LEU A 132 6.74 8.66 -0.84
C LEU A 132 6.86 7.18 -0.51
N VAL A 133 5.80 6.59 0.05
CA VAL A 133 5.73 5.17 0.42
C VAL A 133 4.45 4.57 -0.13
N ASP A 134 4.48 3.25 -0.37
CA ASP A 134 3.60 2.48 -1.26
C ASP A 134 2.50 1.65 -0.52
N PRO A 135 1.50 2.22 0.18
CA PRO A 135 0.41 1.43 0.73
C PRO A 135 -0.52 0.90 -0.36
N LEU A 136 -1.17 -0.22 -0.05
CA LEU A 136 -1.96 -1.00 -1.00
C LEU A 136 -3.46 -0.86 -0.74
N ILE A 137 -4.22 -0.79 -1.84
CA ILE A 137 -5.69 -0.77 -1.85
C ILE A 137 -6.25 -1.82 -2.82
N VAL A 138 -7.32 -2.51 -2.43
CA VAL A 138 -8.06 -3.41 -3.34
C VAL A 138 -8.99 -2.54 -4.20
N VAL A 139 -8.93 -2.69 -5.52
CA VAL A 139 -9.66 -1.81 -6.45
C VAL A 139 -10.75 -2.51 -7.25
N ALA A 140 -10.62 -3.82 -7.49
CA ALA A 140 -11.61 -4.60 -8.22
C ALA A 140 -11.47 -6.10 -7.92
N PHE A 141 -12.58 -6.82 -7.99
CA PHE A 141 -12.71 -8.26 -7.81
C PHE A 141 -13.85 -8.81 -8.68
#